data_AF-A0A930RR09-F1
#
_entry.id   AF-A0A930RR09-F1
#
_cell.length_a   1.000
_cell.length_b   1.000
_cell.length_c   1.000
_cell.angle_alpha   90.00
_cell.angle_beta   90.00
_cell.angle_gamma   90.00
#
_symmetry.space_group_name_H-M   'P 1'
#
loop_
_entity.id
_entity.type
_entity.pdbx_description
1 polymer ?
#
loop_
_entity_poly.entity_id
_entity_poly.type
_entity_poly.pdbx_seq_one_letter_code
_entity_poly.pdbx_strand_id
1 'polypeptide(L)'
;MITSKYDWQLASPSADEAFLALAKKAGLEASVATLLYERGIQTKEDLEDFLEPKLEKLHDPYLLHDMDKAVERIRRAIEDYEQI
;
A
#
# COMPACT_ATOMS: atom_id res chain seq x y z
N MET A 1 -23.38 -0.11 -34.18
CA MET A 1 -23.07 0.27 -32.79
C MET A 1 -21.78 -0.43 -32.41
N ILE A 2 -20.81 0.30 -31.87
CA ILE A 2 -19.61 -0.31 -31.29
C ILE A 2 -19.96 -0.70 -29.85
N THR A 3 -19.94 -2.00 -29.55
CA THR A 3 -20.15 -2.52 -28.20
C THR A 3 -18.83 -2.53 -27.42
N SER A 4 -18.87 -2.16 -26.13
CA SER A 4 -17.71 -2.25 -25.24
C SER A 4 -17.22 -3.70 -25.16
N LYS A 5 -15.90 -3.89 -25.20
CA LYS A 5 -15.26 -5.20 -24.98
C LYS A 5 -15.01 -5.51 -23.50
N TYR A 6 -15.23 -4.55 -22.61
CA TYR A 6 -14.96 -4.67 -21.18
C TYR A 6 -16.24 -4.52 -20.36
N ASP A 7 -16.34 -5.37 -19.34
CA ASP A 7 -17.37 -5.32 -18.30
C ASP A 7 -16.80 -4.57 -17.09
N TRP A 8 -17.39 -3.41 -16.77
CA TRP A 8 -16.99 -2.61 -15.64
C TRP A 8 -17.73 -3.11 -14.41
N GLN A 9 -16.97 -3.66 -13.45
CA GLN A 9 -17.54 -4.17 -12.21
C GLN A 9 -17.32 -3.13 -11.11
N LEU A 10 -18.43 -2.62 -10.58
CA LEU A 10 -18.41 -1.76 -9.40
C LEU A 10 -18.42 -2.64 -8.15
N ALA A 11 -17.48 -2.38 -7.25
CA ALA A 11 -17.51 -2.99 -5.93
C ALA A 11 -18.79 -2.54 -5.21
N SER A 12 -19.42 -3.47 -4.49
CA SER A 12 -20.52 -3.13 -3.60
C SER A 12 -19.91 -2.65 -2.29
N PRO A 13 -20.18 -1.41 -1.85
CA PRO A 13 -19.56 -0.87 -0.66
C PRO A 13 -19.97 -1.71 0.56
N SER A 14 -18.99 -2.29 1.24
CA SER A 14 -19.19 -3.24 2.35
C SER A 14 -18.54 -2.78 3.65
N ALA A 15 -18.21 -1.50 3.77
CA ALA A 15 -17.51 -0.99 4.95
C ALA A 15 -18.43 -0.99 6.17
N ASP A 16 -17.95 -1.57 7.27
CA ASP A 16 -18.70 -1.65 8.52
C ASP A 16 -18.92 -0.28 9.15
N GLU A 17 -20.07 -0.07 9.79
CA GLU A 17 -20.37 1.19 10.49
C GLU A 17 -19.32 1.54 11.56
N ALA A 18 -18.76 0.52 12.21
CA ALA A 18 -17.68 0.67 13.18
C ALA A 18 -16.42 1.28 12.55
N PHE A 19 -16.04 0.81 11.36
CA PHE A 19 -14.90 1.34 10.62
C PHE A 19 -15.17 2.75 10.10
N LEU A 20 -16.38 3.03 9.60
CA LEU A 20 -16.76 4.39 9.18
C LEU A 20 -16.68 5.39 10.35
N ALA A 21 -17.11 4.99 11.55
CA ALA A 21 -17.00 5.81 12.75
C ALA A 21 -15.55 6.06 13.16
N LEU A 22 -14.68 5.05 13.03
CA LEU A 22 -13.24 5.17 13.27
C LEU A 22 -12.60 6.13 12.26
N ALA A 23 -12.83 5.94 10.96
CA ALA A 23 -12.28 6.76 9.89
C ALA A 23 -12.74 8.23 10.02
N LYS A 24 -13.99 8.46 10.43
CA LYS A 24 -14.51 9.80 10.71
C LYS A 24 -13.73 10.50 11.83
N LYS A 25 -13.33 9.78 12.89
CA LYS A 25 -12.49 10.34 13.96
C LYS A 25 -11.09 10.69 13.46
N ALA A 26 -10.58 9.97 12.47
CA ALA A 26 -9.33 10.27 11.77
C ALA A 26 -9.47 11.39 10.72
N GLY A 27 -10.65 12.01 10.59
CA GLY A 27 -10.89 13.12 9.66
C GLY A 27 -11.17 12.69 8.22
N LEU A 28 -11.50 11.41 7.99
CA LEU A 28 -11.80 10.89 6.67
C LEU A 28 -13.30 10.94 6.36
N GLU A 29 -13.61 11.25 5.10
CA GLU A 29 -14.96 11.15 4.54
C GLU A 29 -15.37 9.69 4.31
N ALA A 30 -16.68 9.41 4.34
CA ALA A 30 -17.21 8.05 4.21
C ALA A 30 -16.82 7.35 2.90
N SER A 31 -16.71 8.11 1.80
CA SER A 31 -16.27 7.57 0.50
C SER A 31 -14.82 7.08 0.54
N VAL A 32 -13.93 7.83 1.19
CA VAL A 32 -12.52 7.46 1.37
C VAL A 32 -12.41 6.28 2.33
N ALA A 33 -13.14 6.30 3.43
CA ALA A 33 -13.18 5.20 4.38
C ALA A 33 -13.63 3.88 3.70
N THR A 34 -14.69 3.93 2.89
CA THR A 34 -15.16 2.77 2.14
C THR A 34 -14.08 2.22 1.21
N LEU A 35 -13.39 3.12 0.50
CA LEU A 35 -12.31 2.76 -0.41
C LEU A 35 -11.11 2.10 0.28
N LEU A 36 -10.79 2.53 1.51
CA LEU A 36 -9.73 1.94 2.33
C LEU A 36 -10.13 0.55 2.84
N TYR A 37 -11.38 0.41 3.29
CA TYR A 37 -11.92 -0.88 3.74
C TYR A 37 -11.88 -1.93 2.62
N GLU A 38 -12.26 -1.55 1.40
CA GLU A 38 -12.18 -2.41 0.21
C GLU A 38 -10.74 -2.78 -0.17
N ARG A 39 -9.75 -1.97 0.22
CA ARG A 39 -8.31 -2.26 0.06
C ARG A 39 -7.74 -3.14 1.15
N GLY A 40 -8.56 -3.61 2.10
CA GLY A 40 -8.15 -4.47 3.20
C GLY A 40 -7.64 -3.71 4.43
N ILE A 41 -7.77 -2.38 4.47
CA ILE A 41 -7.47 -1.56 5.65
C ILE A 41 -8.73 -1.51 6.50
N GLN A 42 -8.82 -2.39 7.49
CA GLN A 42 -10.08 -2.62 8.22
C GLN A 42 -9.94 -2.42 9.73
N THR A 43 -8.72 -2.39 10.25
CA THR A 43 -8.46 -2.17 11.67
C THR A 43 -8.02 -0.74 11.96
N LYS A 44 -8.02 -0.39 13.24
CA LYS A 44 -7.47 0.89 13.68
C LYS A 44 -5.98 0.98 13.40
N GLU A 45 -5.28 -0.11 13.66
CA GLU A 45 -3.85 -0.24 13.45
C GLU A 45 -3.50 -0.10 11.97
N ASP A 46 -4.25 -0.75 11.07
CA ASP A 46 -4.04 -0.60 9.62
C ASP A 46 -4.27 0.85 9.17
N LEU A 47 -5.28 1.50 9.72
CA LEU A 47 -5.62 2.88 9.38
C LEU A 47 -4.53 3.85 9.85
N GLU A 48 -4.04 3.70 11.07
CA GLU A 48 -2.92 4.47 11.61
C GLU A 48 -1.65 4.24 10.79
N ASP A 49 -1.34 3.00 10.43
CA ASP A 49 -0.15 2.66 9.64
C ASP A 49 -0.20 3.22 8.22
N PHE A 50 -1.40 3.26 7.63
CA PHE A 50 -1.60 3.82 6.30
C PHE A 50 -1.51 5.35 6.29
N LEU A 51 -2.10 6.02 7.28
CA LEU A 51 -2.12 7.49 7.35
C LEU A 51 -0.82 8.08 7.87
N GLU A 52 -0.13 7.37 8.76
CA GLU A 52 1.11 7.79 9.41
C GLU A 52 2.21 6.72 9.24
N PRO A 53 2.70 6.50 8.00
CA PRO A 53 3.72 5.50 7.76
C PRO A 53 5.03 5.88 8.48
N LYS A 54 5.59 4.92 9.20
CA LYS A 54 6.84 5.10 9.97
C LYS A 54 7.97 4.27 9.38
N LEU A 55 9.20 4.78 9.44
CA LEU A 55 10.38 4.09 8.92
C LEU A 55 10.58 2.72 9.58
N GLU A 56 10.22 2.57 10.86
CA GLU A 56 10.34 1.32 11.61
C GLU A 56 9.36 0.24 11.10
N LYS A 57 8.34 0.62 10.32
CA LYS A 57 7.37 -0.29 9.70
C LYS A 57 7.71 -0.64 8.25
N LEU A 58 8.85 -0.19 7.73
CA LEU A 58 9.31 -0.62 6.41
C LEU A 58 9.56 -2.14 6.41
N HIS A 59 9.13 -2.80 5.33
CA HIS A 59 9.51 -4.18 5.08
C HIS A 59 11.02 -4.31 4.93
N ASP A 60 11.56 -5.47 5.32
CA ASP A 60 12.96 -5.79 5.09
C ASP A 60 13.27 -5.70 3.57
N PRO A 61 14.20 -4.83 3.13
CA PRO A 61 14.57 -4.70 1.73
C PRO A 61 14.99 -6.02 1.09
N TYR A 62 15.55 -6.97 1.86
CA TYR A 62 15.94 -8.29 1.36
C TYR A 62 14.77 -9.17 0.91
N LEU A 63 13.52 -8.77 1.20
CA LEU A 63 12.32 -9.41 0.65
C LEU A 63 12.05 -9.03 -0.81
N LEU A 64 12.68 -7.95 -1.31
CA LEU A 64 12.58 -7.58 -2.72
C LEU A 64 13.32 -8.59 -3.58
N HIS A 65 12.76 -8.86 -4.76
CA HIS A 65 13.35 -9.80 -5.72
C HIS A 65 14.78 -9.38 -6.07
N ASP A 66 15.72 -10.32 -5.92
CA ASP A 66 17.15 -10.14 -6.22
C ASP A 66 17.85 -8.99 -5.45
N MET A 67 17.34 -8.61 -4.28
CA MET A 67 17.99 -7.57 -3.45
C MET A 67 19.42 -7.95 -3.05
N ASP A 68 19.67 -9.22 -2.73
CA ASP A 68 21.00 -9.76 -2.44
C ASP A 68 22.00 -9.50 -3.57
N LYS A 69 21.59 -9.78 -4.82
CA LYS A 69 22.41 -9.54 -6.01
C LYS A 69 22.65 -8.05 -6.24
N ALA A 70 21.63 -7.22 -6.01
CA ALA A 70 21.75 -5.77 -6.16
C ALA A 70 22.77 -5.20 -5.16
N VAL A 71 22.69 -5.61 -3.89
CA VAL A 71 23.63 -5.20 -2.84
C VAL A 71 25.05 -5.65 -3.20
N GLU A 72 25.24 -6.90 -3.60
CA GLU A 72 26.55 -7.42 -3.99
C GLU A 72 27.15 -6.67 -5.19
N ARG A 73 26.33 -6.38 -6.20
CA ARG A 73 26.76 -5.63 -7.39
C ARG A 73 27.24 -4.23 -7.06
N ILE A 74 26.54 -3.53 -6.17
CA ILE A 74 26.88 -2.17 -5.74
C ILE A 74 28.17 -2.20 -4.93
N ARG A 75 28.31 -3.15 -3.99
CA ARG A 75 29.52 -3.31 -3.18
C ARG A 75 30.75 -3.54 -4.05
N ARG A 76 30.66 -4.46 -5.02
CA ARG A 76 31.74 -4.70 -5.99
C ARG A 76 32.10 -3.44 -6.78
N ALA A 77 31.11 -2.66 -7.24
CA ALA A 77 31.36 -1.42 -7.98
C ALA A 77 32.19 -0.42 -7.16
N ILE A 78 31.88 -0.32 -5.86
CA ILE A 78 32.60 0.54 -4.91
C ILE A 78 34.04 0.04 -4.71
N GLU A 79 34.22 -1.28 -4.55
CA GLU A 79 35.54 -1.90 -4.37
C GLU A 79 36.44 -1.75 -5.61
N ASP A 80 35.84 -1.89 -6.81
CA ASP A 80 36.54 -1.82 -8.09
C ASP A 80 36.67 -0.39 -8.64
N TYR A 81 36.21 0.63 -7.90
CA TYR A 81 36.16 2.02 -8.33
C TYR A 81 35.46 2.23 -9.68
N GLU A 82 34.45 1.42 -9.96
CA GLU A 82 33.60 1.59 -11.13
C GLU A 82 32.80 2.90 -11.01
N GLN A 83 32.42 3.49 -12.14
CA GLN A 83 31.45 4.59 -12.14
C GLN A 83 30.06 4.04 -11.82
N ILE A 84 29.40 4.63 -10.83
CA ILE A 84 28.07 4.25 -10.31
C ILE A 84 27.07 5.34 -10.65
#